data_AF-A0A737DKJ2-F1
#
_entry.id   AF-A0A737DKJ2-F1
#
_cell.length_a   1.000
_cell.length_b   1.000
_cell.length_c   1.000
_cell.angle_alpha   90.00
_cell.angle_beta   90.00
_cell.angle_gamma   90.00
#
_symmetry.space_group_name_H-M   'P 1'
#
loop_
_entity.id
_entity.type
_entity.pdbx_description
1 polymer ?
#
loop_
_entity_poly.entity_id
_entity_poly.type
_entity_poly.pdbx_seq_one_letter_code
_entity_poly.pdbx_strand_id
1 'polypeptide(L)'
;MQCALYDAGRCRSCQWITQSVNEQLSAKTADLHRLLAGLPVEQWCAPTGGPEQHFRNKAKMVVSGSVEKPLFGMLHRDGTPVDLCGCPLYPASFAPVFSALKPFIARAGLTPYNVAR
;
A
#
# COMPACT_ATOMS: atom_id res chain seq x y z
N MET A 1 -1.81 -12.92 -4.30
CA MET A 1 -1.50 -12.52 -2.90
C MET A 1 -2.76 -12.48 -2.05
N GLN A 2 -2.72 -13.00 -0.81
CA GLN A 2 -3.82 -12.83 0.17
C GLN A 2 -3.60 -11.55 0.99
N CYS A 3 -4.62 -10.69 1.11
CA CYS A 3 -4.54 -9.46 1.90
C CYS A 3 -5.85 -9.21 2.65
N ALA A 4 -5.85 -9.46 3.96
CA ALA A 4 -7.05 -9.31 4.79
C ALA A 4 -7.68 -7.90 4.75
N LEU A 5 -6.88 -6.84 4.54
CA LEU A 5 -7.39 -5.48 4.39
C LEU A 5 -8.18 -5.29 3.09
N TYR A 6 -7.73 -5.93 2.00
CA TYR A 6 -8.45 -5.93 0.74
C TYR A 6 -9.70 -6.81 0.84
N ASP A 7 -9.59 -8.00 1.41
CA ASP A 7 -10.73 -8.92 1.54
C ASP A 7 -11.86 -8.31 2.38
N ALA A 8 -11.50 -7.59 3.44
CA ALA A 8 -12.45 -6.85 4.28
C ALA A 8 -12.96 -5.53 3.67
N GLY A 9 -12.53 -5.17 2.45
CA GLY A 9 -12.91 -3.92 1.79
C GLY A 9 -12.38 -2.64 2.41
N ARG A 10 -11.47 -2.74 3.39
CA ARG A 10 -10.89 -1.62 4.12
C ARG A 10 -9.78 -0.92 3.34
N CYS A 11 -9.19 -1.55 2.33
CA CYS A 11 -8.15 -0.94 1.51
C CYS A 11 -8.27 -1.39 0.05
N ARG A 12 -8.18 -0.41 -0.88
CA ARG A 12 -8.23 -0.63 -2.33
C ARG A 12 -7.00 -0.07 -3.05
N SER A 13 -5.91 0.20 -2.33
CA SER A 13 -4.68 0.73 -2.94
C SER A 13 -4.00 -0.25 -3.91
N CYS A 14 -4.25 -1.55 -3.78
CA CYS A 14 -3.73 -2.57 -4.69
C CYS A 14 -4.80 -2.95 -5.72
N GLN A 15 -4.87 -2.19 -6.82
CA GLN A 15 -5.94 -2.32 -7.82
C GLN A 15 -6.01 -3.72 -8.46
N TRP A 16 -4.86 -4.38 -8.68
CA TRP A 16 -4.76 -5.64 -9.43
C TRP A 16 -4.47 -6.86 -8.55
N ILE A 17 -4.70 -6.77 -7.24
CA ILE A 17 -4.34 -7.84 -6.29
C ILE A 17 -5.01 -9.19 -6.60
N THR A 18 -6.14 -9.19 -7.30
CA THR A 18 -6.87 -10.39 -7.73
C THR A 18 -6.32 -11.03 -9.01
N GLN A 19 -5.40 -10.36 -9.70
CA GLN A 19 -4.74 -10.87 -10.91
C GLN A 19 -3.38 -11.45 -10.53
N SER A 20 -3.01 -12.56 -11.17
CA SER A 20 -1.65 -13.10 -11.09
C SER A 20 -0.64 -12.08 -11.64
N VAL A 21 0.61 -12.15 -11.19
CA VAL A 21 1.68 -11.26 -11.70
C VAL A 21 1.80 -11.36 -13.22
N ASN A 22 1.66 -12.56 -13.79
CA ASN A 22 1.75 -12.75 -15.24
C ASN A 22 0.63 -12.02 -16.00
N GLU A 23 -0.61 -12.07 -15.51
CA GLU A 23 -1.73 -11.31 -16.10
C GLU A 23 -1.48 -9.81 -16.02
N GLN A 24 -0.96 -9.33 -14.88
CA GLN A 24 -0.61 -7.92 -14.71
C GLN A 24 0.49 -7.48 -15.68
N LEU A 25 1.54 -8.28 -15.86
CA LEU A 25 2.63 -7.97 -16.79
C LEU A 25 2.16 -7.98 -18.24
N SER A 26 1.34 -8.95 -18.62
CA SER A 26 0.73 -9.02 -19.96
C SER A 26 -0.14 -7.79 -20.23
N ALA A 27 -1.01 -7.41 -19.29
CA ALA A 27 -1.87 -6.24 -19.43
C ALA A 27 -1.06 -4.92 -19.55
N LYS A 28 -0.02 -4.73 -18.71
CA LYS A 28 0.88 -3.57 -18.79
C LYS A 28 1.66 -3.52 -20.11
N THR A 29 2.10 -4.67 -20.59
CA THR A 29 2.86 -4.76 -21.87
C THR A 29 1.96 -4.41 -23.05
N ALA A 30 0.73 -4.93 -23.08
CA ALA A 30 -0.25 -4.57 -24.10
C ALA A 30 -0.59 -3.06 -24.08
N ASP A 31 -0.76 -2.48 -22.88
CA ASP A 31 -1.02 -1.05 -22.75
C ASP A 31 0.16 -0.19 -23.21
N LEU A 32 1.40 -0.60 -22.89
CA LEU A 32 2.61 0.06 -23.37
C LEU A 32 2.69 0.05 -24.90
N HIS A 33 2.44 -1.09 -25.55
CA HIS A 33 2.42 -1.20 -27.01
C HIS A 33 1.38 -0.26 -27.63
N ARG A 34 0.20 -0.16 -27.01
CA ARG A 34 -0.86 0.76 -27.43
C ARG A 34 -0.46 2.23 -27.28
N LEU A 35 0.17 2.60 -26.17
CA LEU A 35 0.61 3.97 -25.88
C LEU A 35 1.73 4.44 -26.82
N LEU A 36 2.59 3.53 -27.27
CA LEU A 36 3.71 3.82 -28.17
C LEU A 36 3.40 3.53 -29.65
N ALA A 37 2.14 3.21 -29.98
CA ALA A 37 1.74 2.93 -31.35
C ALA A 37 2.08 4.11 -32.28
N GLY A 38 2.79 3.83 -33.38
CA GLY A 38 3.22 4.83 -34.37
C GLY A 38 4.55 5.52 -34.05
N LEU A 39 5.18 5.24 -32.91
CA LEU A 39 6.55 5.65 -32.63
C LEU A 39 7.53 4.54 -33.05
N PRO A 40 8.72 4.87 -33.57
CA PRO A 40 9.74 3.87 -33.85
C PRO A 40 10.27 3.31 -32.52
N VAL A 41 10.04 2.02 -32.29
CA VAL A 41 10.61 1.26 -31.17
C VAL A 41 11.56 0.22 -31.73
N GLU A 42 12.85 0.35 -31.41
CA GLU A 42 13.91 -0.51 -31.94
C GLU A 42 13.79 -1.96 -31.41
N GLN A 43 13.49 -2.12 -30.13
CA GLN A 43 13.38 -3.42 -29.49
C GLN A 43 12.33 -3.43 -28.38
N TRP A 44 11.51 -4.49 -28.37
CA TRP A 44 10.65 -4.84 -27.24
C TRP A 44 11.34 -5.90 -26.38
N CYS A 45 11.57 -5.59 -25.10
CA CYS A 45 12.15 -6.52 -24.13
C CYS A 45 11.07 -7.24 -23.32
N ALA A 46 11.38 -8.42 -22.80
CA ALA A 46 10.49 -9.14 -21.89
C ALA A 46 10.30 -8.34 -20.57
N PRO A 47 9.07 -8.27 -20.03
CA PRO A 47 8.83 -7.56 -18.78
C PRO A 47 9.48 -8.30 -17.60
N THR A 48 10.04 -7.55 -16.67
CA THR A 48 10.60 -8.11 -15.43
C THR A 48 9.54 -8.08 -14.32
N GLY A 49 9.27 -9.24 -13.73
CA GLY A 49 8.43 -9.39 -12.54
C GLY A 49 9.20 -9.25 -11.24
N GLY A 50 8.47 -9.03 -10.14
CA GLY A 50 9.02 -8.98 -8.78
C GLY A 50 8.20 -9.83 -7.82
N PRO A 51 8.62 -9.92 -6.54
CA PRO A 51 7.86 -10.64 -5.53
C PRO A 51 6.48 -10.00 -5.33
N GLU A 52 5.47 -10.81 -5.02
CA GLU A 52 4.13 -10.30 -4.73
C GLU A 52 4.04 -9.59 -3.38
N GLN A 53 4.95 -9.86 -2.45
CA GLN A 53 4.88 -9.38 -1.08
C GLN A 53 6.20 -8.75 -0.65
N HIS A 54 6.15 -7.92 0.40
CA HIS A 54 7.32 -7.41 1.12
C HIS A 54 8.27 -6.50 0.30
N PHE A 55 7.83 -6.03 -0.87
CA PHE A 55 8.67 -5.22 -1.76
C PHE A 55 8.65 -3.72 -1.44
N ARG A 56 7.77 -3.23 -0.55
CA ARG A 56 7.72 -1.81 -0.18
C ARG A 56 8.63 -1.52 1.01
N ASN A 57 9.83 -1.07 0.72
CA ASN A 57 10.82 -0.65 1.72
C ASN A 57 10.50 0.69 2.43
N LYS A 58 9.44 1.40 2.02
CA LYS A 58 9.00 2.66 2.62
C LYS A 58 7.48 2.71 2.72
N ALA A 59 6.98 3.09 3.90
CA ALA A 59 5.60 3.50 4.10
C ALA A 59 5.55 4.95 4.57
N LYS A 60 4.67 5.74 3.94
CA LYS A 60 4.25 7.06 4.42
C LYS A 60 2.79 6.93 4.82
N MET A 61 2.48 7.25 6.07
CA MET A 61 1.16 7.03 6.66
C MET A 61 0.70 8.30 7.37
N VAL A 62 -0.60 8.54 7.32
CA VAL A 62 -1.27 9.48 8.23
C VAL A 62 -1.42 8.79 9.58
N VAL A 63 -1.13 9.51 10.65
CA VAL A 63 -1.43 9.09 12.03
C VAL A 63 -2.74 9.73 12.44
N SER A 64 -3.76 8.89 12.65
CA SER A 64 -5.13 9.29 13.01
C SER A 64 -5.61 8.49 14.23
N GLY A 65 -6.89 8.60 14.59
CA GLY A 65 -7.44 7.98 15.78
C GLY A 65 -7.21 8.83 17.03
N SER A 66 -6.98 8.19 18.17
CA SER A 66 -6.72 8.88 19.44
C SER A 66 -5.32 8.57 19.95
N VAL A 67 -4.86 9.34 20.94
CA VAL A 67 -3.58 9.11 21.65
C VAL A 67 -3.47 7.66 22.14
N GLU A 68 -4.56 7.09 22.68
CA GLU A 68 -4.61 5.73 23.22
C GLU A 68 -4.78 4.64 22.16
N LYS A 69 -5.32 4.99 20.99
CA LYS A 69 -5.57 4.06 19.89
C LYS A 69 -5.16 4.70 18.55
N PRO A 70 -3.85 4.95 18.34
CA PRO A 70 -3.38 5.55 17.10
C PRO A 70 -3.48 4.55 15.94
N LEU A 71 -3.97 5.06 14.82
CA LEU A 71 -4.10 4.31 13.57
C LEU A 71 -3.06 4.83 12.58
N PHE A 72 -2.21 3.94 12.06
CA PHE A 72 -1.22 4.28 11.05
C PHE A 72 -1.70 3.78 9.70
N GLY A 73 -1.99 4.70 8.78
CA GLY A 73 -2.37 4.29 7.43
C GLY A 73 -2.87 5.45 6.60
N MET A 74 -4.12 5.36 6.18
CA MET A 74 -4.76 6.33 5.29
C MET A 74 -6.16 6.67 5.77
N LEU A 75 -6.73 7.70 5.16
CA LEU A 75 -8.15 8.03 5.29
C LEU A 75 -8.84 7.67 3.98
N HIS A 76 -10.03 7.08 4.09
CA HIS A 76 -10.95 7.03 2.96
C HIS A 76 -11.46 8.44 2.63
N ARG A 77 -12.07 8.58 1.45
CA ARG A 77 -12.63 9.88 0.99
C ARG A 77 -13.73 10.41 1.91
N ASP A 78 -14.40 9.53 2.63
CA ASP A 78 -15.41 9.84 3.64
C ASP A 78 -14.81 10.22 5.01
N GLY A 79 -13.49 10.24 5.14
CA GLY A 79 -12.77 10.52 6.38
C GLY A 79 -12.55 9.31 7.29
N THR A 80 -13.05 8.12 6.92
CA THR A 80 -12.88 6.91 7.73
C THR A 80 -11.40 6.49 7.79
N PRO A 81 -10.79 6.39 8.99
CA PRO A 81 -9.40 5.98 9.11
C PRO A 81 -9.22 4.48 8.93
N VAL A 82 -8.13 4.10 8.27
CA VAL A 82 -7.74 2.71 8.03
C VAL A 82 -6.35 2.48 8.56
N ASP A 83 -6.24 1.53 9.48
CA ASP A 83 -4.97 0.99 9.91
C ASP A 83 -4.40 0.06 8.83
N LEU A 84 -3.18 0.36 8.38
CA LEU A 84 -2.47 -0.38 7.34
C LEU A 84 -1.27 -1.15 7.90
N CYS A 85 -1.05 -1.22 9.21
CA CYS A 85 0.12 -1.91 9.79
C CYS A 85 0.22 -3.40 9.39
N GLY A 86 -0.91 -4.03 9.06
CA GLY A 86 -0.98 -5.41 8.55
C GLY A 86 -0.84 -5.57 7.03
N CYS A 87 -0.40 -4.53 6.30
CA CYS A 87 -0.25 -4.61 4.85
C CYS A 87 0.85 -5.63 4.45
N PRO A 88 0.55 -6.64 3.61
CA PRO A 88 1.52 -7.66 3.21
C PRO A 88 2.65 -7.14 2.29
N LEU A 89 2.53 -5.90 1.81
CA LEU A 89 3.56 -5.26 1.01
C LEU A 89 4.77 -4.81 1.85
N TYR A 90 4.60 -4.65 3.17
CA TYR A 90 5.68 -4.22 4.05
C TYR A 90 6.59 -5.39 4.41
N PRO A 91 7.91 -5.17 4.50
CA PRO A 91 8.82 -6.19 5.00
C PRO A 91 8.58 -6.48 6.48
N ALA A 92 8.99 -7.66 6.93
CA ALA A 92 8.82 -8.10 8.32
C ALA A 92 9.42 -7.14 9.36
N SER A 93 10.45 -6.37 9.00
CA SER A 93 11.06 -5.35 9.86
C SER A 93 10.12 -4.20 10.24
N PHE A 94 9.00 -3.99 9.54
CA PHE A 94 8.06 -2.92 9.85
C PHE A 94 7.16 -3.25 11.05
N ALA A 95 6.76 -4.51 11.22
CA ALA A 95 5.90 -4.94 12.31
C ALA A 95 6.45 -4.56 13.71
N PRO A 96 7.73 -4.81 14.05
CA PRO A 96 8.27 -4.39 15.35
C PRO A 96 8.33 -2.86 15.49
N VAL A 97 8.58 -2.12 14.40
CA VAL A 97 8.58 -0.65 14.42
C VAL A 97 7.18 -0.11 14.73
N PHE A 98 6.13 -0.64 14.10
CA PHE A 98 4.76 -0.24 14.41
C PHE A 98 4.36 -0.59 15.86
N SER A 99 4.78 -1.76 16.33
CA SER A 99 4.55 -2.20 17.71
C SER A 99 5.22 -1.27 18.74
N ALA A 100 6.40 -0.72 18.43
CA ALA A 100 7.08 0.22 19.30
C ALA A 100 6.50 1.64 19.24
N LEU A 101 6.12 2.11 18.05
CA LEU A 101 5.65 3.48 17.83
C LEU A 101 4.25 3.75 18.39
N LYS A 102 3.31 2.79 18.30
CA LYS A 102 1.94 3.02 18.81
C LYS A 102 1.91 3.30 20.32
N PRO A 103 2.56 2.50 21.19
CA PRO A 103 2.63 2.81 22.61
C PRO A 103 3.46 4.06 22.91
N PHE A 104 4.47 4.38 22.09
CA PHE A 104 5.27 5.59 22.26
C PHE A 104 4.42 6.85 22.12
N ILE A 105 3.51 6.90 21.14
CA ILE A 105 2.57 8.02 20.96
C ILE A 105 1.73 8.25 22.22
N ALA A 106 1.19 7.18 22.81
CA ALA A 106 0.41 7.26 24.05
C ALA A 106 1.26 7.79 25.20
N ARG A 107 2.45 7.22 25.44
CA ARG A 107 3.36 7.64 26.51
C ARG A 107 3.81 9.10 26.38
N ALA A 108 4.01 9.57 25.16
CA ALA A 108 4.47 10.93 24.88
C ALA A 108 3.31 11.94 24.77
N GLY A 109 2.05 11.51 24.86
CA GLY A 109 0.89 12.39 24.73
C GLY A 109 0.78 13.05 23.35
N LEU A 110 1.26 12.39 22.30
CA LEU A 110 1.29 12.97 20.95
C LEU A 110 -0.08 12.83 20.28
N THR A 111 -0.79 13.94 20.15
CA THR A 111 -2.12 13.97 19.54
C THR A 111 -2.06 13.63 18.04
N PRO A 112 -2.72 12.55 17.57
CA PRO A 112 -2.87 12.28 16.14
C PRO A 112 -3.54 13.42 15.38
N TYR A 113 -3.32 13.50 14.07
CA TYR A 113 -3.93 14.52 13.24
C TYR A 113 -5.46 14.36 13.20
N ASN A 114 -6.16 15.50 13.29
CA ASN A 114 -7.58 15.59 12.92
C ASN A 114 -7.69 16.15 11.50
N VAL A 115 -7.86 15.28 10.52
CA VAL A 115 -7.84 15.64 9.08
C VAL A 115 -9.23 16.05 8.57
N ALA A 116 -10.29 15.88 9.36
CA ALA A 116 -11.63 16.38 9.03
C ALA A 116 -11.77 17.90 9.24
N ARG A 117 -10.69 18.57 9.65
CA ARG A 117 -10.60 20.02 9.85
C ARG A 117 -9.41 20.59 9.11
#